data_AF-A0A5B9D7U4-F1
#
_entry.id   AF-A0A5B9D7U4-F1
#
_cell.length_a   1.000
_cell.length_b   1.000
_cell.length_c   1.000
_cell.angle_alpha   90.00
_cell.angle_beta   90.00
_cell.angle_gamma   90.00
#
_symmetry.space_group_name_H-M   'P 1'
#
loop_
_entity.id
_entity.type
_entity.pdbx_description
1 polymer ?
#
loop_
_entity_poly.entity_id
_entity_poly.type
_entity_poly.pdbx_seq_one_letter_code
_entity_poly.pdbx_strand_id
1 'polypeptide(L)'
;MFRKTKSNLSRIVRQKELELKSAKIERELIKLFNNYVKTSVLAEIHALDDSTQLLNVINIGKRFQKICDSIGNTPDYKKMFNFLSDVRMRDREISRLVTSMKIKYGFNNPEKFRVEHEILGENLDFILQSLKSQYKSLQQEENEIKLAKQQKKEEKEKIKLDKKQDKQIFLNLDVHSYIERLKISTPVQKVEKWAQSKFHPDKLEENKLKIKNYRKNVTENKEKKFQKDLTLNEERTLLKNWIKEFREILFKFESNAYFNHIIDYSNAFLKFNEVLDVKFKNNPQFEGKTSQLRSDLREFYKFLEDWIIRVNIKYENPRKKNPKEDTVNKKNIDEFLKKYELNRSKFIINQEDSRILKIIFKEEKANQKKLKAKERTEKKKQKDVINPRKPKKKKNSKEI
;
A
#
# COMPACT_ATOMS: atom_id res chain seq x y z
N MET A 1 -11.31 -8.82 30.65
CA MET A 1 -10.10 -9.56 30.25
C MET A 1 -9.52 -9.19 28.88
N PHE A 2 -10.31 -9.06 27.81
CA PHE A 2 -9.81 -8.83 26.42
C PHE A 2 -9.01 -7.54 26.14
N ARG A 3 -9.11 -6.50 26.99
CA ARG A 3 -8.31 -5.27 26.83
C ARG A 3 -6.84 -5.46 27.25
N LYS A 4 -6.57 -6.31 28.25
CA LYS A 4 -5.20 -6.59 28.72
C LYS A 4 -4.41 -7.44 27.70
N THR A 5 -5.05 -8.42 27.04
CA THR A 5 -4.43 -9.25 25.99
C THR A 5 -4.08 -8.48 24.73
N LYS A 6 -4.89 -7.51 24.29
CA LYS A 6 -4.55 -6.62 23.16
C LYS A 6 -3.30 -5.76 23.43
N SER A 7 -3.12 -5.28 24.68
CA SER A 7 -1.95 -4.47 25.04
C SER A 7 -0.65 -5.30 25.04
N ASN A 8 -0.69 -6.53 25.55
CA ASN A 8 0.46 -7.45 25.55
C ASN A 8 0.85 -7.90 24.16
N LEU A 9 -0.12 -8.19 23.27
CA LEU A 9 0.19 -8.49 21.87
C LEU A 9 0.84 -7.30 21.16
N SER A 10 0.37 -6.07 21.39
CA SER A 10 0.98 -4.89 20.77
C SER A 10 2.42 -4.66 21.25
N ARG A 11 2.72 -4.97 22.53
CA ARG A 11 4.08 -4.91 23.09
C ARG A 11 4.97 -6.01 22.54
N ILE A 12 4.48 -7.24 22.44
CA ILE A 12 5.20 -8.38 21.86
C ILE A 12 5.50 -8.15 20.38
N VAL A 13 4.53 -7.62 19.62
CA VAL A 13 4.73 -7.25 18.20
C VAL A 13 5.76 -6.14 18.06
N ARG A 14 5.69 -5.09 18.89
CA ARG A 14 6.67 -4.00 18.88
C ARG A 14 8.08 -4.49 19.26
N GLN A 15 8.17 -5.41 20.21
CA GLN A 15 9.44 -6.01 20.63
C GLN A 15 10.02 -6.92 19.54
N LYS A 16 9.18 -7.73 18.90
CA LYS A 16 9.53 -8.53 17.70
C LYS A 16 9.94 -7.66 16.50
N GLU A 17 9.28 -6.53 16.27
CA GLU A 17 9.66 -5.57 15.23
C GLU A 17 11.03 -4.95 15.51
N LEU A 18 11.33 -4.62 16.77
CA LEU A 18 12.65 -4.12 17.18
C LEU A 18 13.73 -5.20 17.02
N GLU A 19 13.43 -6.45 17.40
CA GLU A 19 14.31 -7.61 17.19
C GLU A 19 14.60 -7.85 15.70
N LEU A 20 13.59 -7.83 14.84
CA LEU A 20 13.75 -8.04 13.39
C LEU A 20 14.58 -6.92 12.73
N LYS A 21 14.43 -5.68 13.20
CA LYS A 21 15.22 -4.55 12.71
C LYS A 21 16.66 -4.61 13.18
N SER A 22 16.88 -4.96 14.45
CA SER A 22 18.22 -5.22 14.98
C SER A 22 18.91 -6.34 14.19
N ALA A 23 18.17 -7.41 13.85
CA ALA A 23 18.69 -8.51 13.04
C ALA A 23 19.01 -8.09 11.60
N LYS A 24 18.26 -7.14 11.01
CA LYS A 24 18.58 -6.60 9.67
C LYS A 24 19.88 -5.80 9.69
N ILE A 25 20.03 -4.88 10.63
CA ILE A 25 21.26 -4.09 10.83
C ILE A 25 22.44 -5.03 11.07
N GLU A 26 22.25 -6.03 11.94
CA GLU A 26 23.27 -7.02 12.24
C GLU A 26 23.70 -7.81 10.99
N ARG A 27 22.77 -8.23 10.13
CA ARG A 27 23.10 -8.90 8.85
C ARG A 27 23.87 -8.01 7.88
N GLU A 28 23.50 -6.73 7.80
CA GLU A 28 24.21 -5.78 6.92
C GLU A 28 25.64 -5.56 7.42
N LEU A 29 25.83 -5.36 8.72
CA LEU A 29 27.16 -5.25 9.34
C LEU A 29 28.00 -6.53 9.15
N ILE A 30 27.40 -7.71 9.31
CA ILE A 30 28.04 -9.00 9.02
C ILE A 30 28.51 -9.04 7.56
N LYS A 31 27.64 -8.71 6.60
CA LYS A 31 27.97 -8.74 5.17
C LYS A 31 29.13 -7.80 4.85
N LEU A 32 29.10 -6.59 5.40
CA LEU A 32 30.15 -5.59 5.20
C LEU A 32 31.47 -6.04 5.79
N PHE A 33 31.47 -6.48 7.05
CA PHE A 33 32.66 -6.97 7.72
C PHE A 33 33.27 -8.15 6.96
N ASN A 34 32.46 -9.15 6.58
CA ASN A 34 32.92 -10.28 5.79
C ASN A 34 33.48 -9.87 4.42
N ASN A 35 32.85 -8.87 3.76
CA ASN A 35 33.36 -8.34 2.51
C ASN A 35 34.73 -7.68 2.71
N TYR A 36 34.89 -6.83 3.73
CA TYR A 36 36.17 -6.19 4.05
C TYR A 36 37.26 -7.20 4.41
N VAL A 37 36.94 -8.21 5.22
CA VAL A 37 37.88 -9.30 5.54
C VAL A 37 38.34 -10.00 4.27
N LYS A 38 37.42 -10.28 3.34
CA LYS A 38 37.75 -10.95 2.08
C LYS A 38 38.59 -10.07 1.15
N THR A 39 38.18 -8.83 0.94
CA THR A 39 38.78 -7.94 -0.08
C THR A 39 40.06 -7.25 0.37
N SER A 40 40.24 -7.07 1.68
CA SER A 40 41.37 -6.32 2.22
C SER A 40 42.31 -7.20 3.03
N VAL A 41 41.80 -8.03 3.96
CA VAL A 41 42.67 -8.80 4.86
C VAL A 41 43.20 -10.07 4.21
N LEU A 42 42.29 -10.92 3.73
CA LEU A 42 42.66 -12.21 3.12
C LEU A 42 43.38 -12.00 1.80
N ALA A 43 42.93 -11.04 0.98
CA ALA A 43 43.58 -10.70 -0.28
C ALA A 43 45.04 -10.24 -0.06
N GLU A 44 45.29 -9.38 0.93
CA GLU A 44 46.65 -8.93 1.27
C GLU A 44 47.51 -10.10 1.78
N ILE A 45 47.00 -10.94 2.69
CA ILE A 45 47.76 -12.10 3.18
C ILE A 45 48.09 -13.09 2.04
N HIS A 46 47.14 -13.37 1.14
CA HIS A 46 47.37 -14.26 0.01
C HIS A 46 48.34 -13.70 -1.02
N ALA A 47 48.37 -12.38 -1.21
CA ALA A 47 49.36 -11.72 -2.06
C ALA A 47 50.80 -11.80 -1.50
N LEU A 48 50.93 -12.09 -0.20
CA LEU A 48 52.20 -12.18 0.52
C LEU A 48 52.64 -13.63 0.81
N ASP A 49 52.23 -14.59 -0.02
CA ASP A 49 52.58 -16.02 0.15
C ASP A 49 54.02 -16.35 -0.26
N ASP A 50 55.00 -15.68 0.36
CA ASP A 50 56.44 -16.01 0.27
C ASP A 50 57.16 -15.74 1.62
N SER A 51 58.25 -16.46 1.85
CA SER A 51 59.06 -16.48 3.07
C SER A 51 59.56 -15.10 3.52
N THR A 52 60.03 -14.26 2.60
CA THR A 52 60.55 -12.90 2.87
C THR A 52 59.48 -11.95 3.41
N GLN A 53 58.20 -12.22 3.12
CA GLN A 53 57.06 -11.37 3.47
C GLN A 53 56.30 -11.83 4.73
N LEU A 54 56.75 -12.90 5.40
CA LEU A 54 56.06 -13.48 6.57
C LEU A 54 55.86 -12.45 7.72
N LEU A 55 56.80 -11.54 7.94
CA LEU A 55 56.67 -10.51 8.97
C LEU A 55 55.52 -9.53 8.67
N ASN A 56 55.28 -9.20 7.41
CA ASN A 56 54.13 -8.39 6.99
C ASN A 56 52.81 -9.12 7.24
N VAL A 57 52.74 -10.41 6.91
CA VAL A 57 51.57 -11.26 7.22
C VAL A 57 51.26 -11.28 8.72
N ILE A 58 52.29 -11.38 9.56
CA ILE A 58 52.14 -11.37 11.03
C ILE A 58 51.65 -10.01 11.52
N ASN A 59 52.16 -8.91 10.95
CA ASN A 59 51.73 -7.56 11.30
C ASN A 59 50.27 -7.31 10.92
N ILE A 60 49.84 -7.75 9.72
CA ILE A 60 48.44 -7.71 9.29
C ILE A 60 47.56 -8.49 10.27
N GLY A 61 47.95 -9.72 10.63
CA GLY A 61 47.21 -10.54 11.59
C GLY A 61 47.05 -9.87 12.96
N LYS A 62 48.13 -9.31 13.51
CA LYS A 62 48.09 -8.58 14.80
C LYS A 62 47.20 -7.34 14.73
N ARG A 63 47.22 -6.59 13.61
CA ARG A 63 46.40 -5.39 13.44
C ARG A 63 44.93 -5.74 13.27
N PHE A 64 44.62 -6.80 12.53
CA PHE A 64 43.27 -7.34 12.41
C PHE A 64 42.69 -7.78 13.76
N GLN A 65 43.49 -8.48 14.58
CA GLN A 65 43.08 -8.85 15.93
C GLN A 65 42.70 -7.64 16.79
N LYS A 66 43.52 -6.56 16.76
CA LYS A 66 43.20 -5.30 17.46
C LYS A 66 41.88 -4.66 16.99
N ILE A 67 41.55 -4.80 15.70
CA ILE A 67 40.27 -4.34 15.15
C ILE A 67 39.12 -5.17 15.68
N CYS A 68 39.24 -6.50 15.68
CA CYS A 68 38.24 -7.41 16.24
C CYS A 68 38.00 -7.13 17.73
N ASP A 69 39.05 -6.90 18.51
CA ASP A 69 38.97 -6.51 19.92
C ASP A 69 38.27 -5.16 20.09
N SER A 70 38.59 -4.18 19.25
CA SER A 70 37.95 -2.86 19.26
C SER A 70 36.46 -2.93 18.95
N ILE A 71 36.07 -3.78 18.00
CA ILE A 71 34.66 -4.07 17.70
C ILE A 71 33.98 -4.72 18.91
N GLY A 72 34.60 -5.73 19.53
CA GLY A 72 34.06 -6.41 20.70
C GLY A 72 33.88 -5.51 21.93
N ASN A 73 34.74 -4.51 22.09
CA ASN A 73 34.69 -3.56 23.20
C ASN A 73 33.75 -2.36 22.96
N THR A 74 33.34 -2.12 21.72
CA THR A 74 32.46 -1.00 21.38
C THR A 74 31.03 -1.24 21.91
N PRO A 75 30.46 -0.35 22.76
CA PRO A 75 29.14 -0.53 23.36
C PRO A 75 28.01 -0.78 22.36
N ASP A 76 28.09 -0.14 21.20
CA ASP A 76 27.08 -0.22 20.13
C ASP A 76 26.92 -1.64 19.56
N TYR A 77 27.99 -2.43 19.54
CA TYR A 77 27.98 -3.79 19.00
C TYR A 77 27.71 -4.87 20.06
N LYS A 78 27.75 -4.54 21.36
CA LYS A 78 27.60 -5.52 22.47
C LYS A 78 26.29 -6.31 22.44
N LYS A 79 25.24 -5.75 21.84
CA LYS A 79 23.92 -6.40 21.72
C LYS A 79 23.76 -7.23 20.43
N MET A 80 24.76 -7.25 19.56
CA MET A 80 24.73 -7.92 18.26
C MET A 80 25.49 -9.25 18.33
N PHE A 81 24.83 -10.26 18.90
CA PHE A 81 25.45 -11.57 19.18
C PHE A 81 25.98 -12.27 17.91
N ASN A 82 25.22 -12.29 16.82
CA ASN A 82 25.62 -12.95 15.58
C ASN A 82 26.78 -12.20 14.92
N PHE A 83 26.75 -10.87 14.93
CA PHE A 83 27.85 -10.07 14.40
C PHE A 83 29.14 -10.29 15.18
N LEU A 84 29.09 -10.26 16.51
CA LEU A 84 30.26 -10.55 17.36
C LEU A 84 30.75 -11.99 17.20
N SER A 85 29.85 -12.95 16.96
CA SER A 85 30.21 -14.33 16.65
C SER A 85 30.98 -14.42 15.33
N ASP A 86 30.52 -13.74 14.29
CA ASP A 86 31.20 -13.69 12.98
C ASP A 86 32.57 -13.00 13.09
N VAL A 87 32.67 -11.90 13.84
CA VAL A 87 33.94 -11.20 14.11
C VAL A 87 34.96 -12.15 14.74
N ARG A 88 34.56 -12.90 15.77
CA ARG A 88 35.43 -13.90 16.43
C ARG A 88 35.78 -15.07 15.52
N MET A 89 34.86 -15.48 14.66
CA MET A 89 35.12 -16.56 13.70
C MET A 89 36.20 -16.13 12.70
N ARG A 90 36.12 -14.91 12.16
CA ARG A 90 37.13 -14.37 11.23
C ARG A 90 38.47 -14.12 11.91
N ASP A 91 38.49 -13.62 13.14
CA ASP A 91 39.72 -13.48 13.92
C ASP A 91 40.47 -14.82 14.08
N ARG A 92 39.74 -15.89 14.41
CA ARG A 92 40.30 -17.24 14.51
C ARG A 92 40.79 -17.78 13.16
N GLU A 93 40.07 -17.50 12.08
CA GLU A 93 40.45 -17.90 10.72
C GLU A 93 41.78 -17.26 10.31
N ILE A 94 41.90 -15.94 10.46
CA ILE A 94 43.14 -15.20 10.16
C ILE A 94 44.28 -15.67 11.08
N SER A 95 44.02 -15.86 12.37
CA SER A 95 45.03 -16.38 13.32
C SER A 95 45.56 -17.76 12.92
N ARG A 96 44.68 -18.66 12.44
CA ARG A 96 45.09 -19.98 11.91
C ARG A 96 45.90 -19.85 10.64
N LEU A 97 45.51 -18.98 9.72
CA LEU A 97 46.21 -18.73 8.47
C LEU A 97 47.64 -18.22 8.74
N VAL A 98 47.79 -17.22 9.61
CA VAL A 98 49.09 -16.68 10.03
C VAL A 98 49.94 -17.77 10.67
N THR A 99 49.35 -18.62 11.52
CA THR A 99 50.07 -19.74 12.16
C THR A 99 50.53 -20.77 11.14
N SER A 100 49.69 -21.12 10.16
CA SER A 100 50.05 -22.01 9.05
C SER A 100 51.24 -21.46 8.26
N MET A 101 51.23 -20.16 7.93
CA MET A 101 52.34 -19.52 7.22
C MET A 101 53.63 -19.49 8.06
N LYS A 102 53.54 -19.27 9.38
CA LYS A 102 54.70 -19.38 10.29
C LYS A 102 55.34 -20.76 10.26
N ILE A 103 54.53 -21.82 10.21
CA ILE A 103 55.00 -23.21 10.14
C ILE A 103 55.60 -23.47 8.75
N LYS A 104 54.88 -23.13 7.67
CA LYS A 104 55.30 -23.32 6.27
C LYS A 104 56.67 -22.72 5.98
N TYR A 105 56.94 -21.52 6.49
CA TYR A 105 58.18 -20.78 6.20
C TYR A 105 59.23 -20.82 7.33
N GLY A 106 58.93 -21.45 8.46
CA GLY A 106 59.87 -21.65 9.56
C GLY A 106 60.24 -20.35 10.28
N PHE A 107 59.24 -19.71 10.92
CA PHE A 107 59.31 -18.39 11.60
C PHE A 107 60.53 -18.15 12.53
N ASN A 108 61.20 -19.20 13.00
CA ASN A 108 62.38 -19.10 13.86
C ASN A 108 63.73 -19.16 13.09
N ASN A 109 63.72 -19.04 11.76
CA ASN A 109 64.93 -19.02 10.93
C ASN A 109 65.28 -17.57 10.53
N PRO A 110 66.22 -16.90 11.22
CA PRO A 110 66.55 -15.49 10.99
C PRO A 110 67.14 -15.20 9.60
N GLU A 111 67.64 -16.20 8.87
CA GLU A 111 68.20 -16.02 7.53
C GLU A 111 67.12 -15.86 6.43
N LYS A 112 65.88 -16.25 6.72
CA LYS A 112 64.78 -16.32 5.74
C LYS A 112 63.83 -15.12 5.75
N PHE A 113 63.93 -14.22 6.72
CA PHE A 113 62.97 -13.12 6.93
C PHE A 113 63.60 -11.75 6.67
N ARG A 114 63.85 -11.43 5.40
CA ARG A 114 64.15 -10.06 4.97
C ARG A 114 62.89 -9.44 4.40
N VAL A 115 62.34 -8.45 5.09
CA VAL A 115 61.18 -7.69 4.59
C VAL A 115 61.69 -6.72 3.54
N GLU A 116 61.30 -6.91 2.28
CA GLU A 116 61.72 -6.01 1.20
C GLU A 116 61.04 -4.65 1.32
N HIS A 117 59.76 -4.61 1.69
CA HIS A 117 58.95 -3.40 1.83
C HIS A 117 57.96 -3.57 3.00
N GLU A 118 57.89 -2.64 3.94
CA GLU A 118 56.92 -2.68 5.03
C GLU A 118 55.54 -2.26 4.51
N ILE A 119 54.54 -3.13 4.66
CA ILE A 119 53.17 -2.80 4.29
C ILE A 119 52.49 -2.17 5.50
N LEU A 120 52.32 -0.86 5.44
CA LEU A 120 51.51 -0.11 6.39
C LEU A 120 50.04 -0.54 6.20
N GLY A 121 49.53 -1.35 7.12
CA GLY A 121 48.12 -1.80 7.14
C GLY A 121 47.10 -0.68 7.42
N GLU A 122 47.31 0.52 6.89
CA GLU A 122 46.46 1.72 7.01
C GLU A 122 45.03 1.47 6.51
N ASN A 123 44.87 0.61 5.50
CA ASN A 123 43.58 0.18 4.97
C ASN A 123 42.70 -0.55 6.01
N LEU A 124 43.30 -1.11 7.06
CA LEU A 124 42.58 -1.87 8.08
C LEU A 124 41.84 -0.97 9.07
N ASP A 125 42.38 0.20 9.41
CA ASP A 125 41.70 1.14 10.32
C ASP A 125 40.47 1.78 9.66
N PHE A 126 40.44 1.81 8.32
CA PHE A 126 39.28 2.21 7.53
C PHE A 126 38.06 1.30 7.76
N ILE A 127 38.28 0.04 8.14
CA ILE A 127 37.21 -0.91 8.48
C ILE A 127 36.42 -0.42 9.69
N LEU A 128 37.12 0.02 10.74
CA LEU A 128 36.48 0.57 11.96
C LEU A 128 35.74 1.87 11.67
N GLN A 129 36.33 2.76 10.87
CA GLN A 129 35.69 4.02 10.51
C GLN A 129 34.44 3.81 9.64
N SER A 130 34.51 2.90 8.65
CA SER A 130 33.41 2.56 7.77
C SER A 130 32.25 1.91 8.53
N LEU A 131 32.54 0.94 9.40
CA LEU A 131 31.52 0.30 10.25
C LEU A 131 30.86 1.29 11.22
N LYS A 132 31.63 2.21 11.81
CA LYS A 132 31.09 3.27 12.68
C LYS A 132 30.23 4.26 11.90
N SER A 133 30.68 4.70 10.72
CA SER A 133 29.96 5.63 9.86
C SER A 133 28.63 5.07 9.40
N GLN A 134 28.62 3.82 8.93
CA GLN A 134 27.38 3.17 8.50
C GLN A 134 26.45 2.87 9.66
N TYR A 135 26.96 2.47 10.83
CA TYR A 135 26.13 2.33 12.01
C TYR A 135 25.43 3.64 12.40
N LYS A 136 26.15 4.78 12.36
CA LYS A 136 25.56 6.11 12.59
C LYS A 136 24.51 6.47 11.54
N SER A 137 24.77 6.19 10.27
CA SER A 137 23.82 6.44 9.17
C SER A 137 22.52 5.65 9.37
N LEU A 138 22.63 4.36 9.71
CA LEU A 138 21.48 3.50 10.00
C LEU A 138 20.69 3.97 11.23
N GLN A 139 21.36 4.51 12.25
CA GLN A 139 20.69 5.15 13.40
C GLN A 139 19.97 6.46 13.03
N GLN A 140 20.56 7.28 12.17
CA GLN A 140 19.94 8.52 11.69
C GLN A 140 18.68 8.24 10.87
N GLU A 141 18.75 7.29 9.94
CA GLU A 141 17.59 6.84 9.16
C GLU A 141 16.47 6.33 10.08
N GLU A 142 16.82 5.66 11.19
CA GLU A 142 15.84 5.22 12.17
C GLU A 142 15.15 6.39 12.89
N ASN A 143 15.91 7.43 13.26
CA ASN A 143 15.38 8.61 13.92
C ASN A 143 14.44 9.40 13.00
N GLU A 144 14.80 9.53 11.72
CA GLU A 144 13.94 10.17 10.70
C GLU A 144 12.62 9.40 10.50
N ILE A 145 12.68 8.07 10.44
CA ILE A 145 11.48 7.24 10.33
C ILE A 145 10.59 7.36 11.58
N LYS A 146 11.19 7.45 12.78
CA LYS A 146 10.44 7.66 14.04
C LYS A 146 9.72 9.01 14.02
N LEU A 147 10.42 10.08 13.62
CA LEU A 147 9.85 11.42 13.44
C LEU A 147 8.69 11.41 12.44
N ALA A 148 8.87 10.80 11.27
CA ALA A 148 7.82 10.71 10.25
C ALA A 148 6.58 9.92 10.72
N LYS A 149 6.77 8.85 11.51
CA LYS A 149 5.66 8.11 12.12
C LYS A 149 4.93 8.92 13.18
N GLN A 150 5.65 9.73 13.95
CA GLN A 150 5.09 10.58 14.99
C GLN A 150 4.24 11.70 14.37
N GLN A 151 4.75 12.37 13.34
CA GLN A 151 4.01 13.36 12.55
C GLN A 151 2.72 12.77 11.94
N LYS A 152 2.78 11.57 11.34
CA LYS A 152 1.58 10.88 10.82
C LYS A 152 0.57 10.52 11.91
N LYS A 153 1.01 10.28 13.15
CA LYS A 153 0.12 9.99 14.27
C LYS A 153 -0.59 11.25 14.73
N GLU A 154 0.13 12.36 14.85
CA GLU A 154 -0.41 13.68 15.16
C GLU A 154 -1.41 14.15 14.11
N GLU A 155 -1.11 13.95 12.83
CA GLU A 155 -2.02 14.28 11.73
C GLU A 155 -3.31 13.43 11.77
N LYS A 156 -3.22 12.14 12.09
CA LYS A 156 -4.39 11.27 12.31
C LYS A 156 -5.21 11.67 13.53
N GLU A 157 -4.58 12.17 14.58
CA GLU A 157 -5.28 12.69 15.77
C GLU A 157 -6.00 14.00 15.46
N LYS A 158 -5.37 14.93 14.71
CA LYS A 158 -6.05 16.11 14.17
C LYS A 158 -7.27 15.75 13.34
N ILE A 159 -7.14 14.86 12.35
CA ILE A 159 -8.25 14.41 11.50
C ILE A 159 -9.39 13.76 12.32
N LYS A 160 -9.07 13.05 13.41
CA LYS A 160 -10.08 12.48 14.32
C LYS A 160 -10.79 13.55 15.16
N LEU A 161 -10.07 14.58 15.57
CA LEU A 161 -10.62 15.73 16.28
C LEU A 161 -11.55 16.53 15.38
N ASP A 162 -11.13 16.82 14.15
CA ASP A 162 -11.92 17.49 13.13
C ASP A 162 -13.21 16.69 12.83
N LYS A 163 -13.10 15.36 12.65
CA LYS A 163 -14.28 14.49 12.47
C LYS A 163 -15.20 14.39 13.68
N LYS A 164 -14.68 14.60 14.89
CA LYS A 164 -15.51 14.67 16.11
C LYS A 164 -16.28 15.98 16.16
N GLN A 165 -15.64 17.09 15.80
CA GLN A 165 -16.30 18.39 15.65
C GLN A 165 -17.38 18.33 14.56
N ASP A 166 -17.09 17.73 13.40
CA ASP A 166 -18.06 17.51 12.33
C ASP A 166 -19.24 16.62 12.77
N LYS A 167 -18.97 15.56 13.55
CA LYS A 167 -20.04 14.71 14.12
C LYS A 167 -20.89 15.45 15.16
N GLN A 168 -20.31 16.37 15.91
CA GLN A 168 -21.03 17.17 16.90
C GLN A 168 -21.93 18.20 16.22
N ILE A 169 -21.51 18.75 15.07
CA ILE A 169 -22.35 19.55 14.18
C ILE A 169 -23.49 18.70 13.58
N PHE A 170 -23.22 17.43 13.23
CA PHE A 170 -24.22 16.51 12.68
C PHE A 170 -25.23 15.97 13.71
N LEU A 171 -24.83 15.86 14.99
CA LEU A 171 -25.73 15.41 16.08
C LEU A 171 -26.70 16.49 16.56
N ASN A 172 -26.48 17.77 16.22
CA ASN A 172 -27.44 18.85 16.47
C ASN A 172 -28.53 18.95 15.39
N LEU A 173 -28.51 18.08 14.37
CA LEU A 173 -29.59 17.92 13.40
C LEU A 173 -30.42 16.68 13.77
N ASP A 174 -31.47 16.97 14.51
CA ASP A 174 -32.54 16.11 15.03
C ASP A 174 -33.14 15.13 14.00
N VAL A 175 -32.71 13.85 14.02
CA VAL A 175 -33.33 12.76 13.23
C VAL A 175 -33.64 11.51 14.07
N HIS A 176 -33.25 11.48 15.35
CA HIS A 176 -33.44 10.30 16.20
C HIS A 176 -34.82 10.18 16.85
N SER A 177 -35.61 11.27 16.90
CA SER A 177 -36.93 11.26 17.56
C SER A 177 -38.06 10.61 16.74
N TYR A 178 -37.83 10.23 15.48
CA TYR A 178 -38.88 9.68 14.60
C TYR A 178 -38.84 8.16 14.41
N ILE A 179 -37.82 7.46 14.90
CA ILE A 179 -37.59 6.03 14.60
C ILE A 179 -38.27 5.08 15.62
N GLU A 180 -38.69 5.57 16.80
CA GLU A 180 -39.32 4.72 17.83
C GLU A 180 -40.84 4.51 17.69
N ARG A 181 -41.51 5.22 16.77
CA ARG A 181 -42.94 4.98 16.48
C ARG A 181 -43.09 4.43 15.08
N LEU A 182 -43.22 3.10 14.96
CA LEU A 182 -44.24 2.41 14.15
C LEU A 182 -43.81 0.96 13.86
N LYS A 183 -44.48 0.04 14.56
CA LYS A 183 -44.55 -1.38 14.24
C LYS A 183 -45.40 -1.58 12.97
N ILE A 184 -45.08 -2.64 12.21
CA ILE A 184 -45.83 -3.31 11.12
C ILE A 184 -45.23 -3.14 9.68
N SER A 185 -44.88 -4.30 9.08
CA SER A 185 -44.15 -4.57 7.82
C SER A 185 -42.69 -4.10 7.82
N THR A 186 -41.73 -5.03 7.74
CA THR A 186 -40.33 -4.84 8.14
C THR A 186 -39.69 -3.53 7.60
N PRO A 187 -39.47 -2.52 8.45
CA PRO A 187 -39.09 -1.15 8.07
C PRO A 187 -37.83 -1.03 7.21
N VAL A 188 -36.90 -1.97 7.37
CA VAL A 188 -35.62 -1.99 6.64
C VAL A 188 -35.84 -1.99 5.13
N GLN A 189 -36.76 -2.81 4.61
CA GLN A 189 -36.97 -2.94 3.16
C GLN A 189 -37.65 -1.70 2.55
N LYS A 190 -38.56 -1.05 3.29
CA LYS A 190 -39.21 0.20 2.84
C LYS A 190 -38.24 1.38 2.92
N VAL A 191 -37.41 1.44 3.96
CA VAL A 191 -36.35 2.45 4.10
C VAL A 191 -35.26 2.25 3.06
N GLU A 192 -34.87 1.01 2.75
CA GLU A 192 -33.93 0.71 1.66
C GLU A 192 -34.50 1.11 0.30
N LYS A 193 -35.75 0.77 -0.02
CA LYS A 193 -36.39 1.19 -1.27
C LYS A 193 -36.56 2.71 -1.37
N TRP A 194 -36.88 3.38 -0.27
CA TRP A 194 -36.97 4.85 -0.22
C TRP A 194 -35.60 5.52 -0.34
N ALA A 195 -34.58 5.00 0.36
CA ALA A 195 -33.21 5.49 0.27
C ALA A 195 -32.63 5.26 -1.14
N GLN A 196 -32.89 4.09 -1.74
CA GLN A 196 -32.56 3.83 -3.13
C GLN A 196 -33.29 4.79 -4.07
N SER A 197 -34.60 5.02 -3.90
CA SER A 197 -35.33 5.95 -4.77
C SER A 197 -34.88 7.41 -4.64
N LYS A 198 -34.37 7.83 -3.47
CA LYS A 198 -33.87 9.19 -3.25
C LYS A 198 -32.41 9.39 -3.65
N PHE A 199 -31.53 8.45 -3.33
CA PHE A 199 -30.07 8.60 -3.48
C PHE A 199 -29.49 7.82 -4.66
N HIS A 200 -30.14 6.73 -5.07
CA HIS A 200 -29.70 5.87 -6.17
C HIS A 200 -30.88 5.44 -7.08
N PRO A 201 -31.62 6.40 -7.65
CA PRO A 201 -32.82 6.09 -8.44
C PRO A 201 -32.52 5.23 -9.67
N ASP A 202 -31.28 5.26 -10.16
CA ASP A 202 -30.72 4.41 -11.21
C ASP A 202 -30.72 2.92 -10.86
N LYS A 203 -30.69 2.56 -9.57
CA LYS A 203 -30.67 1.17 -9.11
C LYS A 203 -32.05 0.54 -8.97
N LEU A 204 -33.13 1.30 -9.16
CA LEU A 204 -34.49 0.75 -9.13
C LEU A 204 -34.78 -0.03 -10.42
N GLU A 205 -35.43 -1.20 -10.30
CA GLU A 205 -35.68 -2.10 -11.44
C GLU A 205 -36.47 -1.43 -12.57
N GLU A 206 -37.44 -0.59 -12.22
CA GLU A 206 -38.21 0.20 -13.18
C GLU A 206 -37.31 1.14 -14.00
N ASN A 207 -36.35 1.80 -13.34
CA ASN A 207 -35.43 2.73 -13.99
C ASN A 207 -34.32 2.01 -14.75
N LYS A 208 -33.86 0.84 -14.28
CA LYS A 208 -32.94 -0.01 -15.04
C LYS A 208 -33.54 -0.41 -16.39
N LEU A 209 -34.83 -0.73 -16.43
CA LEU A 209 -35.51 -1.05 -17.68
C LEU A 209 -35.58 0.18 -18.60
N LYS A 210 -35.90 1.37 -18.05
CA LYS A 210 -35.88 2.63 -18.80
C LYS A 210 -34.51 2.94 -19.38
N ILE A 211 -33.44 2.79 -18.58
CA ILE A 211 -32.06 3.01 -19.01
C ILE A 211 -31.67 2.00 -20.10
N LYS A 212 -32.01 0.72 -19.93
CA LYS A 212 -31.75 -0.33 -20.93
C LYS A 212 -32.45 -0.03 -22.26
N ASN A 213 -33.70 0.40 -22.22
CA ASN A 213 -34.44 0.80 -23.42
C ASN A 213 -33.86 2.07 -24.06
N TYR A 214 -33.40 3.02 -23.25
CA TYR A 214 -32.73 4.22 -23.76
C TYR A 214 -31.43 3.88 -24.48
N ARG A 215 -30.57 3.03 -23.88
CA ARG A 215 -29.32 2.55 -24.50
C ARG A 215 -29.57 1.86 -25.85
N LYS A 216 -30.63 1.06 -25.98
CA LYS A 216 -30.98 0.40 -27.26
C LYS A 216 -31.41 1.36 -28.39
N ASN A 217 -31.97 2.51 -28.03
CA ASN A 217 -32.60 3.43 -28.98
C ASN A 217 -31.77 4.71 -29.22
N VAL A 218 -30.61 4.82 -28.58
CA VAL A 218 -29.70 5.97 -28.68
C VAL A 218 -28.72 5.74 -29.84
N THR A 219 -28.39 6.82 -30.56
CA THR A 219 -27.35 6.78 -31.59
C THR A 219 -25.95 6.74 -30.96
N GLU A 220 -24.98 6.13 -31.62
CA GLU A 220 -23.59 6.03 -31.13
C GLU A 220 -23.00 7.39 -30.72
N ASN A 221 -23.30 8.45 -31.50
CA ASN A 221 -22.84 9.81 -31.19
C ASN A 221 -23.44 10.40 -29.91
N LYS A 222 -24.63 9.98 -29.50
CA LYS A 222 -25.20 10.33 -28.20
C LYS A 222 -24.61 9.46 -27.10
N GLU A 223 -24.35 8.18 -27.37
CA GLU A 223 -23.74 7.27 -26.40
C GLU A 223 -22.34 7.70 -25.96
N LYS A 224 -21.51 8.16 -26.92
CA LYS A 224 -20.18 8.75 -26.64
C LYS A 224 -20.24 9.98 -25.71
N LYS A 225 -21.37 10.69 -25.64
CA LYS A 225 -21.53 11.85 -24.73
C LYS A 225 -21.73 11.45 -23.27
N PHE A 226 -22.05 10.19 -22.99
CA PHE A 226 -22.27 9.69 -21.64
C PHE A 226 -21.04 9.00 -21.07
N GLN A 227 -20.25 8.38 -21.94
CA GLN A 227 -18.96 7.79 -21.62
C GLN A 227 -18.04 8.84 -21.00
N LYS A 228 -17.61 8.58 -19.77
CA LYS A 228 -16.60 9.40 -19.10
C LYS A 228 -15.73 8.49 -18.28
N ASP A 229 -14.43 8.68 -18.44
CA ASP A 229 -13.47 8.00 -17.60
C ASP A 229 -13.52 8.48 -16.16
N LEU A 230 -13.04 7.62 -15.27
CA LEU A 230 -13.02 7.84 -13.83
C LEU A 230 -12.11 9.01 -13.46
N THR A 231 -12.55 9.81 -12.51
CA THR A 231 -11.67 10.79 -11.89
C THR A 231 -10.61 10.10 -11.04
N LEU A 232 -9.48 10.78 -10.81
CA LEU A 232 -8.39 10.27 -9.97
C LEU A 232 -8.87 9.78 -8.59
N ASN A 233 -9.77 10.54 -7.94
CA ASN A 233 -10.27 10.19 -6.61
C ASN A 233 -11.14 8.93 -6.62
N GLU A 234 -11.91 8.71 -7.70
CA GLU A 234 -12.73 7.52 -7.87
C GLU A 234 -11.85 6.29 -8.11
N GLU A 235 -10.84 6.42 -8.98
CA GLU A 235 -9.85 5.37 -9.23
C GLU A 235 -9.11 4.99 -7.94
N ARG A 236 -8.66 5.99 -7.16
CA ARG A 236 -8.03 5.77 -5.84
C ARG A 236 -8.95 5.05 -4.86
N THR A 237 -10.23 5.39 -4.86
CA THR A 237 -11.21 4.76 -3.96
C THR A 237 -11.43 3.30 -4.32
N LEU A 238 -11.58 3.00 -5.63
CA LEU A 238 -11.67 1.62 -6.12
C LEU A 238 -10.42 0.82 -5.77
N LEU A 239 -9.24 1.39 -6.01
CA LEU A 239 -7.96 0.77 -5.70
C LEU A 239 -7.83 0.47 -4.20
N LYS A 240 -8.16 1.42 -3.32
CA LYS A 240 -8.11 1.23 -1.86
C LYS A 240 -9.08 0.14 -1.38
N ASN A 241 -10.29 0.09 -1.94
CA ASN A 241 -11.25 -0.96 -1.60
C ASN A 241 -10.76 -2.34 -2.04
N TRP A 242 -10.24 -2.45 -3.26
CA TRP A 242 -9.70 -3.70 -3.78
C TRP A 242 -8.46 -4.18 -3.00
N ILE A 243 -7.56 -3.25 -2.65
CA ILE A 243 -6.42 -3.52 -1.76
C ILE A 243 -6.90 -4.04 -0.39
N LYS A 244 -7.96 -3.44 0.17
CA LYS A 244 -8.53 -3.88 1.44
C LYS A 244 -9.06 -5.31 1.35
N GLU A 245 -9.80 -5.65 0.31
CA GLU A 245 -10.28 -7.02 0.06
C GLU A 245 -9.12 -8.01 -0.05
N PHE A 246 -8.05 -7.65 -0.76
CA PHE A 246 -6.87 -8.50 -0.87
C PHE A 246 -6.18 -8.72 0.48
N ARG A 247 -6.07 -7.68 1.33
CA ARG A 247 -5.56 -7.83 2.69
C ARG A 247 -6.37 -8.83 3.50
N GLU A 248 -7.70 -8.76 3.42
CA GLU A 248 -8.60 -9.69 4.11
C GLU A 248 -8.38 -11.15 3.65
N ILE A 249 -8.14 -11.36 2.35
CA ILE A 249 -7.75 -12.69 1.81
C ILE A 249 -6.42 -13.16 2.40
N LEU A 250 -5.38 -12.32 2.41
CA LEU A 250 -4.09 -12.68 2.99
C LEU A 250 -4.19 -12.99 4.49
N PHE A 251 -4.98 -12.22 5.25
CA PHE A 251 -5.23 -12.51 6.67
C PHE A 251 -5.91 -13.87 6.85
N LYS A 252 -6.87 -14.21 5.99
CA LYS A 252 -7.57 -15.51 6.02
C LYS A 252 -6.64 -16.68 5.70
N PHE A 253 -5.78 -16.55 4.71
CA PHE A 253 -4.77 -17.56 4.44
C PHE A 253 -3.78 -17.69 5.59
N GLU A 254 -3.38 -16.57 6.18
CA GLU A 254 -2.48 -16.61 7.32
C GLU A 254 -3.11 -17.27 8.55
N SER A 255 -4.39 -17.04 8.83
CA SER A 255 -5.09 -17.70 9.93
C SER A 255 -5.20 -19.21 9.73
N ASN A 256 -5.28 -19.66 8.48
CA ASN A 256 -5.33 -21.08 8.12
C ASN A 256 -3.96 -21.72 7.95
N ALA A 257 -2.87 -20.96 8.16
CA ALA A 257 -1.49 -21.35 7.91
C ALA A 257 -1.22 -21.84 6.47
N TYR A 258 -1.91 -21.23 5.49
CA TYR A 258 -1.75 -21.50 4.06
C TYR A 258 -0.59 -20.66 3.49
N PHE A 259 0.61 -21.22 3.53
CA PHE A 259 1.83 -20.54 3.14
C PHE A 259 1.90 -20.32 1.63
N ASN A 260 1.67 -21.37 0.85
CA ASN A 260 1.78 -21.32 -0.61
C ASN A 260 0.76 -20.33 -1.20
N HIS A 261 -0.47 -20.32 -0.67
CA HIS A 261 -1.48 -19.34 -1.08
C HIS A 261 -1.05 -17.89 -0.82
N ILE A 262 -0.43 -17.60 0.33
CA ILE A 262 0.05 -16.24 0.62
C ILE A 262 1.12 -15.83 -0.40
N ILE A 263 2.09 -16.70 -0.67
CA ILE A 263 3.20 -16.40 -1.59
C ILE A 263 2.70 -16.20 -3.01
N ASP A 264 1.88 -17.13 -3.52
CA ASP A 264 1.38 -17.07 -4.90
C ASP A 264 0.45 -15.88 -5.14
N TYR A 265 -0.49 -15.60 -4.23
CA TYR A 265 -1.36 -14.42 -4.33
C TYR A 265 -0.54 -13.13 -4.27
N SER A 266 0.45 -13.05 -3.37
CA SER A 266 1.27 -11.84 -3.23
C SER A 266 2.12 -11.61 -4.48
N ASN A 267 2.79 -12.63 -5.01
CA ASN A 267 3.60 -12.53 -6.23
C ASN A 267 2.76 -12.13 -7.45
N ALA A 268 1.57 -12.71 -7.61
CA ALA A 268 0.65 -12.36 -8.68
C ALA A 268 0.16 -10.91 -8.56
N PHE A 269 -0.10 -10.44 -7.34
CA PHE A 269 -0.46 -9.04 -7.08
C PHE A 269 0.68 -8.08 -7.42
N LEU A 270 1.93 -8.40 -7.06
CA LEU A 270 3.08 -7.54 -7.38
C LEU A 270 3.21 -7.32 -8.90
N LYS A 271 3.06 -8.39 -9.70
CA LYS A 271 3.04 -8.28 -11.17
C LYS A 271 1.86 -7.45 -11.68
N PHE A 272 0.67 -7.67 -11.13
CA PHE A 272 -0.52 -6.90 -11.51
C PHE A 272 -0.36 -5.40 -11.20
N ASN A 273 0.27 -5.06 -10.08
CA ASN A 273 0.57 -3.69 -9.70
C ASN A 273 1.51 -2.99 -10.68
N GLU A 274 2.52 -3.68 -11.19
CA GLU A 274 3.44 -3.13 -12.20
C GLU A 274 2.67 -2.76 -13.48
N VAL A 275 1.74 -3.64 -13.90
CA VAL A 275 0.85 -3.38 -15.05
C VAL A 275 -0.04 -2.17 -14.80
N LEU A 276 -0.63 -2.05 -13.60
CA LEU A 276 -1.45 -0.89 -13.23
C LEU A 276 -0.63 0.40 -13.19
N ASP A 277 0.59 0.39 -12.65
CA ASP A 277 1.46 1.56 -12.63
C ASP A 277 1.71 2.06 -14.05
N VAL A 278 2.09 1.18 -14.98
CA VAL A 278 2.29 1.52 -16.40
C VAL A 278 0.99 2.07 -17.02
N LYS A 279 -0.15 1.41 -16.79
CA LYS A 279 -1.45 1.86 -17.28
C LYS A 279 -1.80 3.26 -16.79
N PHE A 280 -1.50 3.57 -15.53
CA PHE A 280 -1.72 4.91 -14.98
C PHE A 280 -0.72 5.93 -15.51
N LYS A 281 0.54 5.56 -15.79
CA LYS A 281 1.52 6.47 -16.41
C LYS A 281 1.05 6.95 -17.77
N ASN A 282 0.48 6.04 -18.56
CA ASN A 282 0.13 6.27 -19.95
C ASN A 282 -1.30 6.80 -20.15
N ASN A 283 -2.06 7.02 -19.07
CA ASN A 283 -3.41 7.56 -19.17
C ASN A 283 -3.38 9.10 -19.17
N PRO A 284 -3.76 9.76 -20.28
CA PRO A 284 -3.74 11.22 -20.41
C PRO A 284 -4.56 11.93 -19.34
N GLN A 285 -5.63 11.29 -18.84
CA GLN A 285 -6.51 11.87 -17.83
C GLN A 285 -5.83 12.07 -16.47
N PHE A 286 -4.72 11.37 -16.21
CA PHE A 286 -3.99 11.41 -14.94
C PHE A 286 -2.65 12.14 -15.03
N GLU A 287 -2.34 12.73 -16.18
CA GLU A 287 -1.10 13.47 -16.42
C GLU A 287 -0.87 14.54 -15.32
N GLY A 288 0.35 14.59 -14.77
CA GLY A 288 0.71 15.47 -13.65
C GLY A 288 0.12 15.12 -12.27
N LYS A 289 -0.83 14.17 -12.18
CA LYS A 289 -1.49 13.77 -10.91
C LYS A 289 -1.30 12.29 -10.54
N THR A 290 -0.56 11.54 -11.35
CA THR A 290 -0.23 10.11 -11.13
C THR A 290 0.56 9.86 -9.85
N SER A 291 1.24 10.86 -9.29
CA SER A 291 2.05 10.72 -8.06
C SER A 291 1.25 10.18 -6.88
N GLN A 292 -0.02 10.56 -6.75
CA GLN A 292 -0.89 10.12 -5.64
C GLN A 292 -1.35 8.66 -5.77
N LEU A 293 -1.72 8.22 -6.97
CA LEU A 293 -2.03 6.81 -7.26
C LEU A 293 -0.80 5.94 -7.04
N ARG A 294 0.36 6.40 -7.51
CA ARG A 294 1.64 5.70 -7.31
C ARG A 294 2.02 5.62 -5.84
N SER A 295 1.73 6.65 -5.05
CA SER A 295 1.96 6.59 -3.60
C SER A 295 1.13 5.49 -2.94
N ASP A 296 -0.16 5.37 -3.29
CA ASP A 296 -1.03 4.33 -2.75
C ASP A 296 -0.55 2.92 -3.19
N LEU A 297 -0.15 2.75 -4.46
CA LEU A 297 0.43 1.50 -4.97
C LEU A 297 1.77 1.14 -4.31
N ARG A 298 2.68 2.11 -4.14
CA ARG A 298 4.00 1.90 -3.49
C ARG A 298 3.85 1.54 -2.02
N GLU A 299 2.96 2.21 -1.30
CA GLU A 299 2.68 1.87 0.10
C GLU A 299 2.19 0.42 0.21
N PHE A 300 1.34 0.00 -0.73
CA PHE A 300 0.84 -1.36 -0.74
C PHE A 300 1.89 -2.40 -1.17
N TYR A 301 2.73 -2.06 -2.15
CA TYR A 301 3.87 -2.88 -2.57
C TYR A 301 4.79 -3.20 -1.38
N LYS A 302 5.22 -2.15 -0.65
CA LYS A 302 6.06 -2.31 0.55
C LYS A 302 5.38 -3.15 1.63
N PHE A 303 4.08 -2.95 1.84
CA PHE A 303 3.29 -3.77 2.75
C PHE A 303 3.32 -5.26 2.36
N LEU A 304 3.23 -5.59 1.07
CA LEU A 304 3.30 -6.98 0.60
C LEU A 304 4.69 -7.57 0.76
N GLU A 305 5.75 -6.83 0.45
CA GLU A 305 7.12 -7.28 0.68
C GLU A 305 7.36 -7.61 2.15
N ASP A 306 7.00 -6.68 3.05
CA ASP A 306 7.10 -6.87 4.51
C ASP A 306 6.28 -8.09 4.97
N TRP A 307 5.11 -8.31 4.36
CA TRP A 307 4.25 -9.43 4.68
C TRP A 307 4.82 -10.76 4.21
N ILE A 308 5.33 -10.85 2.98
CA ILE A 308 5.99 -12.04 2.43
C ILE A 308 7.18 -12.42 3.31
N ILE A 309 8.02 -11.44 3.67
CA ILE A 309 9.17 -11.67 4.57
C ILE A 309 8.70 -12.23 5.91
N ARG A 310 7.70 -11.60 6.53
CA ARG A 310 7.12 -12.05 7.81
C ARG A 310 6.58 -13.48 7.74
N VAL A 311 5.89 -13.82 6.65
CA VAL A 311 5.30 -15.14 6.44
C VAL A 311 6.38 -16.19 6.18
N ASN A 312 7.41 -15.88 5.38
CA ASN A 312 8.57 -16.73 5.17
C ASN A 312 9.26 -17.08 6.50
N ILE A 313 9.48 -16.10 7.37
CA ILE A 313 10.06 -16.33 8.71
C ILE A 313 9.10 -17.15 9.59
N LYS A 314 7.80 -16.80 9.60
CA LYS A 314 6.79 -17.49 10.43
C LYS A 314 6.72 -18.98 10.09
N TYR A 315 6.83 -19.33 8.82
CA TYR A 315 6.65 -20.68 8.30
C TYR A 315 7.96 -21.35 7.85
N GLU A 316 9.11 -20.78 8.21
CA GLU A 316 10.44 -21.41 8.02
C GLU A 316 10.49 -22.79 8.69
N ASN A 317 9.85 -22.92 9.85
CA ASN A 317 9.60 -24.22 10.47
C ASN A 317 8.40 -24.91 9.77
N PRO A 318 8.59 -26.06 9.10
CA PRO A 318 7.53 -26.77 8.39
C PRO A 318 6.34 -27.16 9.28
N ARG A 319 6.57 -27.38 10.59
CA ARG A 319 5.50 -27.74 11.55
C ARG A 319 4.47 -26.63 11.77
N LYS A 320 4.81 -25.38 11.41
CA LYS A 320 3.89 -24.24 11.51
C LYS A 320 3.02 -24.09 10.27
N LYS A 321 3.37 -24.74 9.15
CA LYS A 321 2.55 -24.76 7.93
C LYS A 321 1.37 -25.69 8.14
N ASN A 322 0.27 -25.42 7.45
CA ASN A 322 -0.82 -26.38 7.41
C ASN A 322 -0.41 -27.57 6.53
N PRO A 323 -0.32 -28.80 7.08
CA PRO A 323 0.03 -29.97 6.28
C PRO A 323 -1.07 -30.37 5.28
N LYS A 324 -2.30 -29.85 5.45
CA LYS A 324 -3.44 -30.06 4.56
C LYS A 324 -3.74 -28.82 3.70
N GLU A 325 -2.77 -27.93 3.51
CA GLU A 325 -2.90 -26.85 2.55
C GLU A 325 -3.18 -27.44 1.15
N ASP A 326 -4.27 -26.98 0.53
CA ASP A 326 -4.63 -27.35 -0.82
C ASP A 326 -3.70 -26.71 -1.86
N THR A 327 -3.64 -27.31 -3.05
CA THR A 327 -2.84 -26.74 -4.14
C THR A 327 -3.45 -25.42 -4.59
N VAL A 328 -2.61 -24.38 -4.71
CA VAL A 328 -3.06 -23.06 -5.14
C VAL A 328 -3.64 -23.13 -6.56
N ASN A 329 -4.92 -22.76 -6.70
CA ASN A 329 -5.56 -22.65 -8.00
C ASN A 329 -5.27 -21.29 -8.64
N LYS A 330 -4.43 -21.28 -9.68
CA LYS A 330 -4.07 -20.07 -10.42
C LYS A 330 -5.27 -19.36 -11.05
N LYS A 331 -6.31 -20.09 -11.47
CA LYS A 331 -7.53 -19.48 -12.02
C LYS A 331 -8.22 -18.57 -11.00
N ASN A 332 -8.25 -18.97 -9.72
CA ASN A 332 -8.85 -18.17 -8.65
C ASN A 332 -8.09 -16.85 -8.43
N ILE A 333 -6.75 -16.89 -8.57
CA ILE A 333 -5.91 -15.69 -8.50
C ILE A 333 -6.24 -14.76 -9.66
N ASP A 334 -6.25 -15.28 -10.90
CA ASP A 334 -6.55 -14.48 -12.09
C ASP A 334 -7.96 -13.88 -12.04
N GLU A 335 -8.96 -14.64 -11.58
CA GLU A 335 -10.31 -14.15 -11.36
C GLU A 335 -10.34 -13.03 -10.32
N PHE A 336 -9.61 -13.19 -9.21
CA PHE A 336 -9.52 -12.14 -8.19
C PHE A 336 -8.86 -10.86 -8.74
N LEU A 337 -7.76 -10.97 -9.48
CA LEU A 337 -7.10 -9.82 -10.10
C LEU A 337 -8.02 -9.13 -11.11
N LYS A 338 -8.76 -9.90 -11.92
CA LYS A 338 -9.78 -9.39 -12.84
C LYS A 338 -10.94 -8.67 -12.14
N LYS A 339 -11.24 -8.96 -10.87
CA LYS A 339 -12.29 -8.23 -10.12
C LYS A 339 -12.03 -6.73 -10.08
N TYR A 340 -10.76 -6.29 -10.07
CA TYR A 340 -10.45 -4.86 -10.12
C TYR A 340 -11.03 -4.20 -11.37
N GLU A 341 -10.68 -4.71 -12.55
CA GLU A 341 -11.16 -4.18 -13.83
C GLU A 341 -12.68 -4.35 -13.98
N LEU A 342 -13.25 -5.46 -13.51
CA LEU A 342 -14.70 -5.66 -13.49
C LEU A 342 -15.41 -4.63 -12.62
N ASN A 343 -14.89 -4.35 -11.42
CA ASN A 343 -15.44 -3.34 -10.52
C ASN A 343 -15.29 -1.93 -11.10
N ARG A 344 -14.16 -1.67 -11.76
CA ARG A 344 -13.91 -0.43 -12.50
C ARG A 344 -14.94 -0.21 -13.60
N SER A 345 -15.15 -1.20 -14.47
CA SER A 345 -16.15 -1.14 -15.55
C SER A 345 -17.58 -0.99 -15.02
N LYS A 346 -17.95 -1.75 -13.97
CA LYS A 346 -19.27 -1.61 -13.32
C LYS A 346 -19.48 -0.20 -12.77
N PHE A 347 -18.46 0.39 -12.18
CA PHE A 347 -18.56 1.74 -11.61
C PHE A 347 -18.75 2.80 -12.70
N ILE A 348 -18.05 2.68 -13.84
CA ILE A 348 -18.25 3.55 -15.02
C ILE A 348 -19.71 3.44 -15.51
N ILE A 349 -20.20 2.23 -15.73
CA ILE A 349 -21.58 1.99 -16.20
C ILE A 349 -22.61 2.61 -15.26
N ASN A 350 -22.44 2.44 -13.93
CA ASN A 350 -23.36 3.04 -12.96
C ASN A 350 -23.39 4.58 -13.05
N GLN A 351 -22.25 5.23 -13.33
CA GLN A 351 -22.22 6.67 -13.54
C GLN A 351 -22.92 7.10 -14.83
N GLU A 352 -22.69 6.36 -15.91
CA GLU A 352 -23.38 6.57 -17.18
C GLU A 352 -24.88 6.43 -17.02
N ASP A 353 -25.33 5.36 -16.36
CA ASP A 353 -26.73 5.06 -16.08
C ASP A 353 -27.39 6.18 -15.26
N SER A 354 -26.70 6.69 -14.25
CA SER A 354 -27.13 7.86 -13.49
C SER A 354 -27.31 9.12 -14.36
N ARG A 355 -26.48 9.31 -15.40
CA ARG A 355 -26.62 10.46 -16.33
C ARG A 355 -27.73 10.24 -17.33
N ILE A 356 -27.82 9.03 -17.88
CA ILE A 356 -28.90 8.61 -18.79
C ILE A 356 -30.25 8.85 -18.10
N LEU A 357 -30.39 8.43 -16.84
CA LEU A 357 -31.63 8.63 -16.10
C LEU A 357 -31.98 10.12 -15.90
N LYS A 358 -30.99 10.97 -15.62
CA LYS A 358 -31.21 12.43 -15.54
C LYS A 358 -31.72 13.00 -16.86
N ILE A 359 -31.29 12.47 -17.99
CA ILE A 359 -31.73 12.91 -19.31
C ILE A 359 -33.16 12.44 -19.58
N ILE A 360 -33.44 11.16 -19.33
CA ILE A 360 -34.79 10.59 -19.43
C ILE A 360 -35.78 11.45 -18.63
N PHE A 361 -35.48 11.76 -17.36
CA PHE A 361 -36.33 12.59 -16.52
C PHE A 361 -36.48 14.03 -17.02
N LYS A 362 -35.44 14.62 -17.64
CA LYS A 362 -35.54 15.95 -18.27
C LYS A 362 -36.44 15.93 -19.50
N GLU A 363 -36.31 14.91 -20.35
CA GLU A 363 -37.12 14.72 -21.56
C GLU A 363 -38.59 14.43 -21.19
N GLU A 364 -38.85 13.55 -20.22
CA GLU A 364 -40.18 13.26 -19.68
C GLU A 364 -40.84 14.55 -19.14
N LYS A 365 -40.11 15.35 -18.34
CA LYS A 365 -40.62 16.62 -17.80
C LYS A 365 -40.89 17.65 -18.90
N ALA A 366 -40.05 17.73 -19.92
CA ALA A 366 -40.26 18.62 -21.06
C ALA A 366 -41.49 18.22 -21.88
N ASN A 367 -41.69 16.92 -22.12
CA ASN A 367 -42.84 16.38 -22.84
C ASN A 367 -44.14 16.60 -22.06
N GLN A 368 -44.14 16.39 -20.74
CA GLN A 368 -45.30 16.71 -19.88
C GLN A 368 -45.67 18.19 -19.93
N LYS A 369 -44.68 19.10 -19.93
CA LYS A 369 -44.94 20.54 -20.10
C LYS A 369 -45.57 20.86 -21.45
N LYS A 370 -45.08 20.24 -22.53
CA LYS A 370 -45.64 20.40 -23.88
C LYS A 370 -47.08 19.87 -23.97
N LEU A 371 -47.37 18.70 -23.40
CA LEU A 371 -48.73 18.14 -23.37
C LEU A 371 -49.70 19.04 -22.59
N LYS A 372 -49.32 19.48 -21.38
CA LYS A 372 -50.13 20.43 -20.59
C LYS A 372 -50.34 21.76 -21.31
N ALA A 373 -49.36 22.24 -22.09
CA ALA A 373 -49.52 23.43 -22.92
C ALA A 373 -50.51 23.19 -24.07
N LYS A 374 -50.43 22.04 -24.76
CA LYS A 374 -51.38 21.63 -25.81
C LYS A 374 -52.81 21.51 -25.26
N GLU A 375 -53.00 20.82 -24.14
CA GLU A 375 -54.31 20.70 -23.48
C GLU A 375 -54.87 22.06 -23.07
N ARG A 376 -54.02 22.99 -22.58
CA ARG A 376 -54.44 24.36 -22.27
C ARG A 376 -54.85 25.14 -23.52
N THR A 377 -54.14 24.97 -24.63
CA THR A 377 -54.51 25.60 -25.90
C THR A 377 -55.79 25.02 -26.48
N GLU A 378 -56.02 23.71 -26.39
CA GLU A 378 -57.26 23.07 -26.83
C GLU A 378 -58.45 23.46 -25.94
N LYS A 379 -58.27 23.50 -24.61
CA LYS A 379 -59.29 24.01 -23.69
C LYS A 379 -59.62 25.49 -23.92
N LYS A 380 -58.64 26.31 -24.30
CA LYS A 380 -58.90 27.71 -24.72
C LYS A 380 -59.68 27.76 -26.02
N LYS A 381 -59.27 27.01 -27.05
CA LYS A 381 -60.01 26.90 -28.32
C LYS A 381 -61.46 26.44 -28.12
N GLN A 382 -61.70 25.46 -27.25
CA GLN A 382 -63.06 25.01 -26.93
C GLN A 382 -63.88 26.07 -26.16
N LYS A 383 -63.27 26.81 -25.23
CA LYS A 383 -63.95 27.93 -24.53
C LYS A 383 -64.28 29.09 -25.47
N ASP A 384 -63.42 29.38 -26.44
CA ASP A 384 -63.64 30.43 -27.44
C ASP A 384 -64.74 30.04 -28.45
N VAL A 385 -64.98 28.74 -28.68
CA VAL A 385 -66.09 28.22 -29.49
C VAL A 385 -67.42 28.19 -28.71
N ILE A 386 -67.40 27.92 -27.40
CA ILE A 386 -68.61 27.87 -26.55
C ILE A 386 -69.11 29.27 -26.14
N ASN A 387 -68.25 30.28 -26.14
CA ASN A 387 -68.64 31.64 -25.75
C ASN A 387 -68.35 32.63 -26.90
N PRO A 388 -69.19 32.67 -27.95
CA PRO A 388 -69.09 33.68 -28.98
C PRO A 388 -69.40 35.03 -28.34
N ARG A 389 -68.34 35.83 -28.15
CA ARG A 389 -68.33 37.28 -27.84
C ARG A 389 -69.71 37.88 -27.51
N LYS A 390 -70.00 38.13 -26.21
CA LYS A 390 -70.88 39.26 -25.88
C LYS A 390 -70.22 40.52 -26.45
N PRO A 391 -70.89 41.26 -27.36
CA PRO A 391 -70.31 42.47 -27.91
C PRO A 391 -70.07 43.47 -26.78
N LYS A 392 -68.84 44.01 -26.71
CA LYS A 392 -68.53 45.15 -25.85
C LYS A 392 -69.49 46.29 -26.23
N LYS A 393 -70.36 46.70 -25.30
CA LYS A 393 -71.16 47.93 -25.42
C LYS A 393 -70.21 49.07 -25.77
N LYS A 394 -70.31 49.59 -26.99
CA LYS A 394 -69.82 50.93 -27.33
C LYS A 394 -70.49 51.91 -26.38
N LYS A 395 -69.73 52.49 -25.45
CA LYS A 395 -70.11 53.77 -24.85
C LYS A 395 -69.92 54.82 -25.95
N ASN A 396 -71.01 55.16 -26.62
CA ASN A 396 -71.09 56.41 -27.36
C ASN A 396 -71.89 57.41 -26.53
N SER A 397 -71.28 58.60 -26.38
CA SER A 397 -71.86 59.94 -26.38
C SER A 397 -72.92 60.34 -25.33
N LYS A 398 -72.57 61.36 -24.54
CA LYS A 398 -73.20 62.71 -24.47
C LYS A 398 -72.30 63.58 -23.57
N GLU A 399 -71.60 64.58 -24.12
CA GLU A 399 -72.02 66.00 -24.18
C GLU A 399 -72.57 66.49 -22.83
N ILE A 400 -71.80 67.28 -22.08
CA ILE A 400 -71.69 68.76 -22.10
C ILE A 400 -70.31 69.13 -21.54
#